data_AF-A0A501QIT1-F1
#
_entry.id   AF-A0A501QIT1-F1
#
_cell.length_a   1.000
_cell.length_b   1.000
_cell.length_c   1.000
_cell.angle_alpha   90.00
_cell.angle_beta   90.00
_cell.angle_gamma   90.00
#
_symmetry.space_group_name_H-M   'P 1'
#
loop_
_entity.id
_entity.type
_entity.pdbx_description
1 polymer ?
#
loop_
_entity_poly.entity_id
_entity_poly.type
_entity_poly.pdbx_seq_one_letter_code
_entity_poly.pdbx_strand_id
1 'polypeptide(L)'
;MGKFNSFEEINSWQKSRIFNKKVYLITEGEIFKKDIDFVRQIRRASISISSNIAEGFERNTDKEFIYFLYVAKASAGEVRSQLYLAFDLNYIEEKDFEDLLFEIIEISKLLSGFIKYLSRKL
;
A
#
# COMPACT_ATOMS: atom_id res chain seq x y z
N MET A 1 -5.91 18.70 -11.08
CA MET A 1 -4.86 18.91 -10.06
C MET A 1 -4.73 20.36 -9.62
N GLY A 2 -4.81 20.63 -8.31
CA GLY A 2 -4.77 21.99 -7.74
C GLY A 2 -4.85 22.00 -6.20
N LYS A 3 -4.10 21.12 -5.52
CA LYS A 3 -4.01 21.10 -4.03
C LYS A 3 -2.65 20.60 -3.51
N PHE A 4 -1.99 19.73 -4.26
CA PHE A 4 -0.65 19.24 -3.95
C PHE A 4 0.28 19.64 -5.09
N ASN A 5 1.50 20.06 -4.78
CA ASN A 5 2.53 20.39 -5.77
C ASN A 5 3.41 19.17 -6.10
N SER A 6 3.39 18.16 -5.23
CA SER A 6 4.19 16.94 -5.35
C SER A 6 3.43 15.76 -4.73
N PHE A 7 3.65 14.53 -5.23
CA PHE A 7 3.01 13.35 -4.64
C PHE A 7 3.49 13.09 -3.20
N GLU A 8 4.66 13.59 -2.83
CA GLU A 8 5.25 13.48 -1.50
C GLU A 8 4.43 14.20 -0.42
N GLU A 9 3.56 15.14 -0.80
CA GLU A 9 2.62 15.82 0.09
C GLU A 9 1.37 14.97 0.39
N ILE A 10 1.17 13.86 -0.32
CA ILE A 10 -0.02 13.02 -0.19
C ILE A 10 0.15 12.06 1.00
N ASN A 11 -0.71 12.21 2.00
CA ASN A 11 -0.68 11.37 3.22
C ASN A 11 -0.71 9.86 2.95
N SER A 12 -1.51 9.39 1.98
CA SER A 12 -1.53 7.97 1.62
C SER A 12 -0.20 7.50 1.04
N TRP A 13 0.51 8.35 0.29
CA TRP A 13 1.84 8.03 -0.22
C TRP A 13 2.87 7.95 0.91
N GLN A 14 2.89 8.95 1.80
CA GLN A 14 3.83 9.01 2.93
C GLN A 14 3.70 7.77 3.83
N LYS A 15 2.46 7.40 4.18
CA LYS A 15 2.19 6.19 4.97
C LYS A 15 2.55 4.92 4.23
N SER A 16 2.26 4.83 2.93
CA SER A 16 2.66 3.68 2.11
C SER A 16 4.19 3.52 2.08
N ARG A 17 4.95 4.61 1.94
CA ARG A 17 6.42 4.56 1.98
C ARG A 17 6.96 4.02 3.31
N ILE A 18 6.37 4.42 4.43
CA ILE A 18 6.74 3.92 5.77
C ILE A 18 6.36 2.44 5.91
N PHE A 19 5.15 2.08 5.46
CA PHE A 19 4.66 0.71 5.47
C PHE A 19 5.53 -0.24 4.63
N ASN A 20 5.98 0.20 3.45
CA ASN A 20 6.91 -0.57 2.61
C ASN A 20 8.17 -0.96 3.38
N LYS A 21 8.76 -0.01 4.13
CA LYS A 21 9.95 -0.29 4.95
C LYS A 21 9.66 -1.39 5.97
N LYS A 22 8.49 -1.37 6.62
CA LYS A 22 8.10 -2.40 7.60
C LYS A 22 7.94 -3.77 6.95
N VAL A 23 7.27 -3.84 5.79
CA VAL A 23 7.16 -5.09 5.01
C VAL A 23 8.54 -5.63 4.64
N TYR A 24 9.48 -4.77 4.25
CA TYR A 24 10.85 -5.21 3.97
C TYR A 24 11.54 -5.78 5.20
N LEU A 25 11.51 -5.06 6.33
CA LEU A 25 12.17 -5.47 7.57
C LEU A 25 11.59 -6.79 8.11
N ILE A 26 10.26 -6.95 8.15
CA ILE A 26 9.66 -8.18 8.68
C ILE A 26 9.97 -9.40 7.81
N THR A 27 10.05 -9.20 6.49
CA THR A 27 10.38 -10.27 5.54
C THR A 27 11.88 -10.59 5.44
N GLU A 28 12.74 -9.95 6.24
CA GLU A 28 14.16 -10.32 6.38
C GLU A 28 14.38 -11.48 7.36
N GLY A 29 13.36 -11.86 8.15
CA GLY A 29 13.44 -12.95 9.12
C GLY A 29 13.76 -14.32 8.49
N GLU A 30 14.38 -15.21 9.28
CA GLU A 30 14.84 -16.53 8.80
C GLU A 30 13.73 -17.42 8.23
N ILE A 31 12.50 -17.30 8.74
CA ILE A 31 11.34 -18.04 8.23
C ILE A 31 11.04 -17.63 6.77
N PHE A 32 11.07 -16.33 6.49
CA PHE A 32 10.80 -15.77 5.18
C PHE A 32 11.87 -16.11 4.13
N LYS A 33 13.12 -16.36 4.54
CA LYS A 33 14.19 -16.78 3.61
C LYS A 33 13.90 -18.10 2.91
N LYS A 34 12.98 -18.92 3.45
CA LYS A 34 12.58 -20.21 2.88
C LYS A 34 11.41 -20.10 1.88
N ASP A 35 10.72 -18.96 1.84
CA ASP A 35 9.59 -18.70 0.94
C ASP A 35 9.81 -17.41 0.14
N ILE A 36 10.74 -17.51 -0.81
CA ILE A 36 11.18 -16.38 -1.65
C ILE A 36 10.01 -15.85 -2.51
N ASP A 37 9.09 -16.73 -2.90
CA ASP A 37 7.95 -16.37 -3.73
C ASP A 37 6.95 -15.50 -2.95
N PHE A 38 6.61 -15.89 -1.73
CA PHE A 38 5.78 -15.06 -0.85
C PHE A 38 6.43 -13.71 -0.59
N VAL A 39 7.71 -13.69 -0.20
CA VAL A 39 8.47 -12.46 0.08
C VAL A 39 8.46 -11.52 -1.12
N ARG A 40 8.70 -12.08 -2.32
CA ARG A 40 8.67 -11.30 -3.56
C ARG A 40 7.28 -10.73 -3.84
N GLN A 41 6.22 -11.51 -3.62
CA GLN A 41 4.86 -11.07 -3.89
C GLN A 41 4.44 -9.94 -2.95
N ILE A 42 4.61 -10.11 -1.63
CA ILE A 42 4.20 -9.09 -0.66
C ILE A 42 5.00 -7.79 -0.77
N ARG A 43 6.31 -7.88 -1.05
CA ARG A 43 7.14 -6.68 -1.30
C ARG A 43 6.69 -5.94 -2.55
N ARG A 44 6.39 -6.65 -3.64
CA ARG A 44 5.89 -6.05 -4.89
C ARG A 44 4.53 -5.38 -4.68
N ALA A 45 3.59 -6.07 -4.02
CA ALA A 45 2.27 -5.53 -3.73
C ALA A 45 2.37 -4.28 -2.83
N SER A 46 3.22 -4.31 -1.81
CA SER A 46 3.47 -3.17 -0.91
C SER A 46 4.03 -1.95 -1.67
N ILE A 47 5.12 -2.12 -2.42
CA ILE A 47 5.72 -1.04 -3.24
C ILE A 47 4.71 -0.46 -4.24
N SER A 48 3.93 -1.33 -4.88
CA SER A 48 2.91 -0.96 -5.87
C SER A 48 1.95 0.10 -5.35
N ILE A 49 1.63 0.11 -4.05
CA ILE A 49 0.74 1.13 -3.46
C ILE A 49 1.33 2.53 -3.64
N SER A 50 2.56 2.75 -3.15
CA SER A 50 3.23 4.06 -3.26
C SER A 50 3.57 4.41 -4.71
N SER A 51 3.98 3.42 -5.51
CA SER A 51 4.35 3.64 -6.91
C SER A 51 3.15 4.09 -7.74
N ASN A 52 1.97 3.47 -7.57
CA ASN A 52 0.78 3.87 -8.30
C ASN A 52 0.25 5.24 -7.84
N ILE A 53 0.40 5.62 -6.56
CA ILE A 53 0.05 6.98 -6.14
C ILE A 53 0.92 8.01 -6.84
N ALA A 54 2.24 7.79 -6.88
CA ALA A 54 3.18 8.69 -7.57
C ALA A 54 2.93 8.71 -9.08
N GLU A 55 2.83 7.54 -9.72
CA GLU A 55 2.60 7.44 -11.16
C GLU A 55 1.28 8.09 -11.57
N GLY A 56 0.22 7.88 -10.79
CA GLY A 56 -1.07 8.51 -11.03
C GLY A 56 -1.03 10.03 -10.86
N PHE A 57 -0.26 10.52 -9.90
CA PHE A 57 -0.08 11.95 -9.67
C PHE A 57 0.63 12.62 -10.86
N GLU A 58 1.57 11.95 -11.51
CA GLU A 58 2.26 12.47 -12.71
C GLU A 58 1.41 12.42 -13.99
N ARG A 59 0.14 11.96 -13.92
CA ARG A 59 -0.77 11.94 -15.08
C ARG A 59 -1.45 13.30 -15.31
N ASN A 60 -1.97 13.50 -16.52
CA ASN A 60 -2.49 14.79 -16.97
C ASN A 60 -3.89 15.11 -16.43
N THR A 61 -4.65 14.10 -15.99
CA THR A 61 -6.06 14.27 -15.64
C THR A 61 -6.43 13.63 -14.31
N ASP A 62 -7.39 14.24 -13.61
CA ASP A 62 -7.93 13.69 -12.36
C ASP A 62 -8.58 12.30 -12.59
N LYS A 63 -9.10 12.03 -13.80
CA LYS A 63 -9.66 10.72 -14.17
C LYS A 63 -8.59 9.63 -14.22
N GLU A 64 -7.44 9.90 -14.85
CA GLU A 64 -6.30 8.98 -14.84
C GLU A 64 -5.75 8.80 -13.43
N PHE A 65 -5.61 9.89 -12.68
CA PHE A 65 -5.12 9.79 -11.31
C PHE A 65 -6.03 8.90 -10.44
N ILE A 66 -7.36 9.05 -10.55
CA ILE A 66 -8.31 8.18 -9.85
C ILE A 66 -8.12 6.71 -10.23
N TYR A 67 -7.90 6.39 -11.51
CA TYR A 67 -7.61 5.02 -11.94
C TYR A 67 -6.40 4.44 -11.21
N PHE A 68 -5.28 5.17 -11.17
CA PHE A 68 -4.08 4.73 -10.46
C PHE A 68 -4.30 4.62 -8.94
N LEU A 69 -5.10 5.49 -8.33
CA LEU A 69 -5.48 5.36 -6.93
C LEU A 69 -6.30 4.08 -6.65
N TYR A 70 -7.14 3.64 -7.60
CA TYR A 70 -7.81 2.35 -7.50
C TYR A 70 -6.82 1.17 -7.59
N VAL A 71 -5.81 1.24 -8.46
CA VAL A 71 -4.74 0.23 -8.54
C VAL A 71 -3.94 0.18 -7.22
N ALA A 72 -3.59 1.33 -6.67
CA ALA A 72 -2.95 1.42 -5.35
C ALA A 72 -3.82 0.78 -4.25
N LYS A 73 -5.13 1.05 -4.26
CA LYS A 73 -6.07 0.48 -3.30
C LYS A 73 -6.23 -1.04 -3.47
N ALA A 74 -6.22 -1.54 -4.70
CA ALA A 74 -6.24 -2.98 -4.98
C ALA A 74 -4.97 -3.65 -4.44
N SER A 75 -3.80 -3.03 -4.66
CA SER A 75 -2.52 -3.50 -4.11
C SER A 75 -2.53 -3.55 -2.57
N ALA A 76 -3.15 -2.56 -1.92
CA ALA A 76 -3.35 -2.59 -0.46
C ALA A 76 -4.25 -3.74 0.01
N GLY A 77 -5.25 -4.12 -0.80
CA GLY A 77 -6.07 -5.30 -0.57
C GLY A 77 -5.29 -6.61 -0.70
N GLU A 78 -4.40 -6.70 -1.70
CA GLU A 78 -3.51 -7.85 -1.89
C GLU A 78 -2.57 -8.04 -0.69
N VAL A 79 -1.88 -6.97 -0.27
CA VAL A 79 -1.04 -6.98 0.93
C VAL A 79 -1.83 -7.43 2.15
N ARG A 80 -3.04 -6.89 2.36
CA ARG A 80 -3.89 -7.28 3.49
C ARG A 80 -4.17 -8.78 3.47
N SER A 81 -4.48 -9.35 2.31
CA SER A 81 -4.70 -10.79 2.17
C SER A 81 -3.43 -11.60 2.47
N GLN A 82 -2.26 -11.13 2.03
CA GLN A 82 -0.99 -11.79 2.28
C GLN A 82 -0.56 -11.73 3.74
N LEU A 83 -0.90 -10.66 4.47
CA LEU A 83 -0.65 -10.58 5.91
C LEU A 83 -1.42 -11.64 6.69
N TYR A 84 -2.67 -11.93 6.32
CA TYR A 84 -3.42 -13.05 6.90
C TYR A 84 -2.72 -14.38 6.61
N LEU A 85 -2.28 -14.60 5.36
CA LEU A 85 -1.55 -15.83 5.01
C LEU A 85 -0.24 -15.96 5.80
N ALA A 86 0.53 -14.88 5.96
CA ALA A 86 1.74 -14.88 6.78
C ALA A 86 1.43 -15.22 8.25
N PHE A 87 0.34 -14.70 8.79
CA PHE A 87 -0.10 -15.01 10.15
C PHE A 87 -0.55 -16.48 10.29
N ASP A 88 -1.36 -16.98 9.37
CA ASP A 88 -1.84 -18.38 9.36
C ASP A 88 -0.68 -19.39 9.23
N LEU A 89 0.39 -19.01 8.52
CA LEU A 89 1.62 -19.79 8.39
C LEU A 89 2.61 -19.60 9.56
N ASN A 90 2.26 -18.80 10.57
CA ASN A 90 3.12 -18.43 11.69
C ASN A 90 4.46 -17.78 11.26
N TYR A 91 4.44 -17.01 10.16
CA TYR A 91 5.61 -16.27 9.68
C TYR A 91 5.82 -14.97 10.45
N ILE A 92 4.75 -14.43 11.06
CA ILE A 92 4.73 -13.22 11.87
C ILE A 92 3.96 -13.47 13.15
N GLU A 93 4.32 -12.77 14.22
CA GLU A 93 3.61 -12.84 15.49
C GLU A 93 2.31 -12.02 15.45
N GLU A 94 1.38 -12.31 16.36
CA GLU A 94 0.08 -11.62 16.46
C GLU A 94 0.24 -10.10 16.55
N LYS A 95 1.20 -9.63 17.34
CA LYS A 95 1.48 -8.20 17.48
C LYS A 95 1.88 -7.56 16.14
N ASP A 96 2.80 -8.18 15.41
CA ASP A 96 3.24 -7.66 14.11
C ASP A 96 2.10 -7.70 13.08
N PHE A 97 1.28 -8.76 13.13
CA PHE A 97 0.11 -8.89 12.29
C PHE A 97 -0.90 -7.76 12.56
N GLU A 98 -1.25 -7.51 13.82
CA GLU A 98 -2.19 -6.45 14.22
C GLU A 98 -1.68 -5.06 13.82
N ASP A 99 -0.41 -4.76 14.08
CA ASP A 99 0.23 -3.48 13.72
C ASP A 99 0.20 -3.25 12.19
N LEU A 100 0.61 -4.26 11.40
CA LEU A 100 0.60 -4.17 9.94
C LEU A 100 -0.82 -4.11 9.37
N LEU A 101 -1.76 -4.86 9.96
CA LEU A 101 -3.16 -4.86 9.55
C LEU A 101 -3.81 -3.49 9.79
N PHE A 102 -3.53 -2.87 10.93
CA PHE A 102 -4.02 -1.53 11.24
C PHE A 102 -3.53 -0.51 10.20
N GLU A 103 -2.24 -0.51 9.89
CA GLU A 103 -1.63 0.44 8.95
C GLU A 103 -2.15 0.27 7.52
N ILE A 104 -2.27 -0.97 7.02
CA ILE A 104 -2.75 -1.19 5.65
C ILE A 104 -4.23 -0.81 5.51
N ILE A 105 -5.04 -1.00 6.57
CA ILE A 105 -6.43 -0.53 6.61
C ILE A 105 -6.49 1.00 6.60
N GLU A 106 -5.61 1.67 7.34
CA GLU A 106 -5.53 3.13 7.33
C GLU A 106 -5.17 3.67 5.94
N ILE A 107 -4.16 3.09 5.28
CA ILE A 107 -3.79 3.43 3.90
C ILE A 107 -4.97 3.25 2.95
N SER A 108 -5.67 2.11 3.03
CA SER A 108 -6.84 1.83 2.20
C SER A 108 -7.99 2.84 2.40
N LYS A 109 -8.21 3.28 3.66
CA LYS A 109 -9.18 4.35 3.98
C LYS A 109 -8.76 5.69 3.39
N LEU A 110 -7.49 6.07 3.49
CA LEU A 110 -6.97 7.32 2.91
C LEU A 110 -7.12 7.32 1.39
N LEU A 111 -6.78 6.22 0.72
CA LEU A 111 -6.97 6.05 -0.73
C LEU A 111 -8.45 6.18 -1.10
N SER A 112 -9.34 5.50 -0.37
CA SER A 112 -10.79 5.57 -0.61
C SER A 112 -11.35 6.98 -0.44
N GLY A 113 -10.92 7.69 0.61
CA GLY A 113 -11.29 9.08 0.85
C GLY A 113 -10.80 10.02 -0.26
N PHE A 114 -9.57 9.80 -0.74
CA PHE A 114 -8.99 10.63 -1.78
C PHE A 114 -9.65 10.41 -3.15
N ILE A 115 -9.91 9.16 -3.52
CA ILE A 115 -10.70 8.80 -4.69
C ILE A 115 -12.05 9.52 -4.64
N LYS A 116 -12.79 9.38 -3.54
CA LYS A 116 -14.11 10.02 -3.37
C LYS A 116 -14.04 11.54 -3.47
N TYR A 117 -12.98 12.15 -2.97
CA TYR A 117 -12.77 13.60 -3.07
C TYR A 117 -12.55 14.04 -4.53
N LEU A 118 -11.70 13.36 -5.28
CA LEU A 118 -11.43 13.68 -6.68
C LEU A 118 -12.65 13.41 -7.57
N SER A 119 -13.36 12.30 -7.33
CA SER A 119 -14.57 11.96 -8.09
C SER A 119 -15.70 12.99 -7.94
N ARG A 120 -15.74 13.76 -6.85
CA ARG A 120 -16.73 14.85 -6.67
C ARG A 120 -16.42 16.11 -7.48
N LYS A 121 -15.20 16.22 -8.02
CA LYS A 121 -14.75 17.36 -8.82
C LYS A 121 -14.84 17.12 -10.33
N LEU A 122 -15.08 15.86 -10.73
CA LEU A 122 -15.36 15.46 -12.10
C LEU A 122 -16.85 15.70 -12.40
#